data_AF-A0A2N1NC56-F1
#
_entry.id   AF-A0A2N1NC56-F1
#
_cell.length_a   1.000
_cell.length_b   1.000
_cell.length_c   1.000
_cell.angle_alpha   90.00
_cell.angle_beta   90.00
_cell.angle_gamma   90.00
#
_symmetry.space_group_name_H-M   'P 1'
#
loop_
_entity.id
_entity.type
_entity.pdbx_description
1 polymer ?
#
loop_
_entity_poly.entity_id
_entity_poly.type
_entity_poly.pdbx_seq_one_letter_code
_entity_poly.pdbx_strand_id
1 'polypeptide(L)'
;TLANWLQKIFPNSTILHQDDYFKKREQLPIDPMTNLANGECPEAIDFESFIGSLYELHTSFGLAKTFKPKKNHHIHHDIESNELNNLAKEVNYKVQNVLSEKQKELNFVLVDGFLLYINSDVVKELDIKLFLEADYDILKKRREYIYGRKILGRRWVDPPNYFDKMVWPNYYKINRHIIDRPELEEDNNNNVNVNVNNNENMLKDLIILESNSLSRLSRNIEFVVKTILNTIQ
;
A
#
# COMPACT_ATOMS: atom_id res chain seq x y z
N THR A 1 1.69 -8.24 3.02
CA THR A 1 1.31 -8.73 4.37
C THR A 1 0.07 -8.09 4.95
N LEU A 2 0.01 -6.78 5.20
CA LEU A 2 -1.21 -6.16 5.76
C LEU A 2 -2.43 -6.38 4.85
N ALA A 3 -2.30 -6.10 3.55
CA ALA A 3 -3.36 -6.36 2.56
C ALA A 3 -3.78 -7.84 2.54
N ASN A 4 -2.84 -8.79 2.58
CA ASN A 4 -3.15 -10.23 2.64
C ASN A 4 -3.96 -10.62 3.89
N TRP A 5 -3.63 -10.05 5.06
CA TRP A 5 -4.41 -10.27 6.27
C TRP A 5 -5.81 -9.66 6.17
N LEU A 6 -5.93 -8.45 5.64
CA LEU A 6 -7.24 -7.82 5.41
C LEU A 6 -8.07 -8.62 4.41
N GLN A 7 -7.47 -9.19 3.36
CA GLN A 7 -8.17 -10.05 2.41
C GLN A 7 -8.74 -11.31 3.07
N LYS A 8 -7.98 -11.92 4.01
CA LYS A 8 -8.49 -13.05 4.82
C LYS A 8 -9.67 -12.65 5.72
N ILE A 9 -9.80 -11.37 6.07
CA ILE A 9 -10.79 -10.84 7.01
C ILE A 9 -12.06 -10.35 6.30
N PHE A 10 -11.95 -9.69 5.15
CA PHE A 10 -13.10 -9.11 4.45
C PHE A 10 -13.67 -10.07 3.40
N PRO A 11 -15.01 -10.28 3.36
CA PRO A 11 -15.63 -11.06 2.31
C PRO A 11 -15.53 -10.34 0.96
N ASN A 12 -15.68 -11.06 -0.16
CA ASN A 12 -15.71 -10.45 -1.50
C ASN A 12 -14.53 -9.50 -1.77
N SER A 13 -13.34 -9.87 -1.29
CA SER A 13 -12.17 -9.01 -1.31
C SER A 13 -11.11 -9.45 -2.32
N THR A 14 -10.46 -8.48 -2.95
CA THR A 14 -9.34 -8.70 -3.87
C THR A 14 -8.21 -7.73 -3.60
N ILE A 15 -7.00 -8.10 -4.01
CA ILE A 15 -5.83 -7.23 -3.90
C ILE A 15 -5.36 -6.87 -5.30
N LEU A 16 -5.26 -5.56 -5.55
CA LEU A 16 -4.60 -5.00 -6.73
C LEU A 16 -3.19 -4.57 -6.33
N HIS A 17 -2.19 -5.35 -6.72
CA HIS A 17 -0.79 -5.05 -6.45
C HIS A 17 -0.21 -4.13 -7.52
N GLN A 18 0.35 -2.99 -7.12
CA GLN A 18 1.06 -2.09 -8.05
C GLN A 18 2.28 -2.77 -8.69
N ASP A 19 2.94 -3.67 -7.94
CA ASP A 19 4.10 -4.44 -8.42
C ASP A 19 3.79 -5.34 -9.62
N ASP A 20 2.52 -5.69 -9.86
CA ASP A 20 2.10 -6.44 -11.05
C ASP A 20 2.20 -5.60 -12.35
N TYR A 21 2.41 -4.29 -12.22
CA TYR A 21 2.42 -3.31 -13.31
C TYR A 21 3.81 -2.69 -13.54
N PHE A 22 4.87 -3.33 -13.02
CA PHE A 22 6.23 -2.99 -13.43
C PHE A 22 6.41 -3.14 -14.95
N LYS A 23 7.00 -2.12 -15.57
CA LYS A 23 7.50 -2.23 -16.94
C LYS A 23 8.60 -3.28 -17.02
N LYS A 24 8.85 -3.77 -18.24
CA LYS A 24 9.93 -4.74 -18.45
C LYS A 24 11.28 -4.09 -18.11
N ARG A 25 12.26 -4.91 -17.74
CA ARG A 25 13.58 -4.44 -17.29
C ARG A 25 14.25 -3.52 -18.31
N GLU A 26 14.08 -3.79 -19.60
CA GLU A 26 14.67 -3.04 -20.71
C GLU A 26 14.01 -1.66 -20.90
N GLN A 27 12.84 -1.43 -20.29
CA GLN A 27 12.08 -0.18 -20.34
C GLN A 27 12.26 0.66 -19.07
N LEU A 28 12.95 0.14 -18.05
CA LEU A 28 13.21 0.90 -16.83
C LEU A 28 14.19 2.04 -17.11
N PRO A 29 13.97 3.24 -16.55
CA PRO A 29 14.92 4.33 -16.67
C PRO A 29 16.25 3.96 -15.98
N ILE A 30 17.35 4.54 -16.46
CA ILE A 30 18.65 4.40 -15.80
C ILE A 30 18.84 5.57 -14.85
N ASP A 31 19.14 5.28 -13.59
CA ASP A 31 19.53 6.32 -12.62
C ASP A 31 20.89 6.91 -13.02
N PRO A 32 20.99 8.23 -13.24
CA PRO A 32 22.25 8.87 -13.63
C PRO A 32 23.35 8.76 -12.58
N MET A 33 23.02 8.59 -11.29
CA MET A 33 24.02 8.56 -10.21
C MET A 33 24.64 7.18 -10.04
N THR A 34 23.82 6.12 -10.08
CA THR A 34 24.30 4.75 -9.90
C THR A 34 24.54 4.00 -11.21
N ASN A 35 24.04 4.52 -12.35
CA ASN A 35 24.03 3.88 -13.66
C ASN A 35 23.32 2.50 -13.66
N LEU A 36 22.33 2.33 -12.77
CA LEU A 36 21.52 1.12 -12.66
C LEU A 36 20.10 1.38 -13.15
N ALA A 37 19.41 0.32 -13.61
CA ALA A 37 17.98 0.38 -13.88
C ALA A 37 17.23 0.75 -12.59
N ASN A 38 16.44 1.83 -12.63
CA ASN A 38 15.72 2.37 -11.49
C ASN A 38 14.28 1.86 -11.49
N GLY A 39 14.03 0.83 -10.68
CA GLY A 39 12.69 0.33 -10.39
C GLY A 39 11.96 1.09 -9.27
N GLU A 40 12.61 2.07 -8.63
CA GLU A 40 12.09 2.75 -7.44
C GLU A 40 11.44 4.10 -7.80
N CYS A 41 11.01 4.29 -9.06
CA CYS A 41 10.49 5.56 -9.58
C CYS A 41 9.16 5.39 -10.35
N PRO A 42 8.37 6.48 -10.52
CA PRO A 42 7.08 6.42 -11.20
C PRO A 42 7.16 5.91 -12.64
N GLU A 43 8.23 6.24 -13.35
CA GLU A 43 8.45 5.83 -14.74
C GLU A 43 8.65 4.32 -14.88
N ALA A 44 8.96 3.60 -13.79
CA ALA A 44 9.07 2.14 -13.76
C ALA A 44 7.71 1.43 -13.81
N ILE A 45 6.61 2.13 -13.52
CA ILE A 45 5.26 1.56 -13.44
C ILE A 45 4.45 1.94 -14.68
N ASP A 46 3.69 0.98 -15.21
CA ASP A 46 2.62 1.22 -16.17
C ASP A 46 1.35 1.69 -15.43
N PHE A 47 1.33 2.98 -15.07
CA PHE A 47 0.20 3.58 -14.36
C PHE A 47 -1.10 3.57 -15.18
N GLU A 48 -1.01 3.66 -16.51
CA GLU A 48 -2.19 3.62 -17.38
C GLU A 48 -2.92 2.29 -17.22
N SER A 49 -2.19 1.17 -17.36
CA SER A 49 -2.75 -0.16 -17.13
C SER A 49 -3.22 -0.36 -15.68
N PHE A 50 -2.48 0.15 -14.70
CA PHE A 50 -2.83 0.02 -13.28
C PHE A 50 -4.13 0.73 -12.94
N ILE A 51 -4.27 2.00 -13.37
CA ILE A 51 -5.47 2.82 -13.18
C ILE A 51 -6.65 2.19 -13.94
N GLY A 52 -6.43 1.67 -15.15
CA GLY A 52 -7.47 0.95 -15.90
C GLY A 52 -8.04 -0.23 -15.10
N SER A 53 -7.18 -1.06 -14.49
CA SER A 53 -7.64 -2.17 -13.65
C SER A 53 -8.29 -1.71 -12.34
N LEU A 54 -7.80 -0.63 -11.73
CA LEU A 54 -8.42 -0.04 -10.53
C LEU A 54 -9.84 0.45 -10.84
N TYR A 55 -10.01 1.18 -11.94
CA TYR A 55 -11.31 1.69 -12.39
C TYR A 55 -12.27 0.55 -12.74
N GLU A 56 -11.78 -0.51 -13.40
CA GLU A 56 -12.59 -1.69 -13.71
C GLU A 56 -13.11 -2.36 -12.43
N LEU A 57 -12.23 -2.51 -11.42
CA LEU A 57 -12.57 -3.07 -10.11
C LEU A 57 -13.54 -2.20 -9.31
N HIS A 58 -13.40 -0.87 -9.39
CA HIS A 58 -14.29 0.07 -8.71
C HIS A 58 -15.69 0.09 -9.32
N THR A 59 -15.80 0.02 -10.65
CA THR A 59 -17.09 0.17 -11.35
C THR A 59 -17.85 -1.13 -11.58
N SER A 60 -17.17 -2.28 -11.58
CA SER A 60 -17.78 -3.58 -11.91
C SER A 60 -18.21 -4.37 -10.68
N PHE A 61 -19.50 -4.35 -10.36
CA PHE A 61 -20.04 -5.15 -9.25
C PHE A 61 -19.77 -6.65 -9.45
N GLY A 62 -19.11 -7.28 -8.49
CA GLY A 62 -18.79 -8.71 -8.50
C GLY A 62 -17.47 -9.09 -9.20
N LEU A 63 -16.80 -8.17 -9.90
CA LEU A 63 -15.50 -8.45 -10.52
C LEU A 63 -14.42 -8.75 -9.49
N ALA A 64 -14.48 -8.11 -8.31
CA ALA A 64 -13.56 -8.41 -7.21
C ALA A 64 -13.51 -9.91 -6.86
N LYS A 65 -14.61 -10.64 -7.01
CA LYS A 65 -14.69 -12.10 -6.73
C LYS A 65 -13.91 -12.95 -7.75
N THR A 66 -13.77 -12.47 -8.98
CA THR A 66 -13.18 -13.23 -10.10
C THR A 66 -11.87 -12.64 -10.61
N PHE A 67 -11.50 -11.44 -10.15
CA PHE A 67 -10.26 -10.78 -10.52
C PHE A 67 -9.06 -11.66 -10.18
N LYS A 68 -8.22 -11.90 -11.18
CA LYS A 68 -6.98 -12.65 -11.03
C LYS A 68 -5.82 -11.66 -11.12
N PRO A 69 -5.02 -11.50 -10.05
CA PRO A 69 -3.82 -10.69 -10.10
C PRO A 69 -2.91 -11.12 -11.25
N LYS A 70 -2.22 -10.16 -11.88
CA LYS A 70 -1.28 -10.42 -12.98
C LYS A 70 0.02 -10.93 -12.35
N LYS A 71 0.01 -12.16 -11.85
CA LYS A 71 1.10 -12.77 -11.04
C LYS A 71 2.50 -12.39 -11.53
N ASN A 72 3.09 -11.36 -10.92
CA ASN A 72 4.54 -11.35 -10.76
C ASN A 72 4.88 -12.29 -9.60
N HIS A 73 5.83 -13.19 -9.83
CA HIS A 73 6.25 -14.22 -8.86
C HIS A 73 7.03 -13.61 -7.68
N HIS A 74 6.48 -12.61 -7.01
CA HIS A 74 7.02 -12.16 -5.73
C HIS A 74 6.64 -13.21 -4.69
N ILE A 75 7.64 -13.94 -4.20
CA ILE A 75 7.45 -14.86 -3.07
C ILE A 75 7.18 -13.96 -1.87
N HIS A 76 5.90 -13.80 -1.52
CA HIS A 76 5.50 -13.12 -0.30
C HIS A 76 5.78 -14.06 0.88
N HIS A 77 6.84 -13.77 1.63
CA HIS A 77 7.05 -14.36 2.95
C HIS A 77 6.20 -13.59 3.96
N ASP A 78 4.88 -13.78 3.90
CA ASP A 78 3.99 -13.16 4.87
C ASP A 78 4.25 -13.70 6.27
N ILE A 79 4.15 -12.81 7.25
CA ILE A 79 4.25 -13.18 8.65
C ILE A 79 2.96 -13.90 9.04
N GLU A 80 3.09 -15.18 9.38
CA GLU A 80 2.00 -16.01 9.89
C GLU A 80 2.28 -16.47 11.33
N SER A 81 1.24 -16.42 12.16
CA SER A 81 1.27 -16.88 13.55
C SER A 81 -0.12 -17.33 13.98
N ASN A 82 -0.20 -18.15 15.03
CA ASN A 82 -1.48 -18.59 15.58
C ASN A 82 -2.27 -17.41 16.14
N GLU A 83 -1.58 -16.45 16.74
CA GLU A 83 -2.14 -15.22 17.27
C GLU A 83 -2.80 -14.38 16.17
N LEU A 84 -2.11 -14.18 15.02
CA LEU A 84 -2.68 -13.43 13.89
C LEU A 84 -3.85 -14.17 13.25
N ASN A 85 -3.78 -15.50 13.15
CA ASN A 85 -4.89 -16.31 12.64
C ASN A 85 -6.13 -16.23 13.55
N ASN A 86 -5.95 -16.27 14.87
CA ASN A 86 -7.04 -16.14 15.82
C ASN A 86 -7.64 -14.73 15.78
N LEU A 87 -6.78 -13.70 15.74
CA LEU A 87 -7.22 -12.32 15.57
C LEU A 87 -8.03 -12.15 14.29
N ALA A 88 -7.53 -12.64 13.15
CA ALA A 88 -8.21 -12.55 11.86
C ALA A 88 -9.60 -13.21 11.90
N LYS A 89 -9.75 -14.36 12.56
CA LYS A 89 -11.05 -15.01 12.77
C LYS A 89 -11.99 -14.16 13.62
N GLU A 90 -11.49 -13.62 14.73
CA GLU A 90 -12.28 -12.77 15.63
C GLU A 90 -12.80 -11.52 14.91
N VAL A 91 -11.93 -10.79 14.22
CA VAL A 91 -12.32 -9.57 13.52
C VAL A 91 -13.15 -9.86 12.28
N ASN A 92 -12.92 -10.98 11.58
CA ASN A 92 -13.80 -11.45 10.50
C ASN A 92 -15.22 -11.67 11.01
N TYR A 93 -15.41 -12.33 12.16
CA TYR A 93 -16.73 -12.52 12.75
C TYR A 93 -17.44 -11.18 13.01
N LYS A 94 -16.71 -10.19 13.56
CA LYS A 94 -17.24 -8.82 13.74
C LYS A 94 -17.64 -8.18 12.41
N VAL A 95 -16.81 -8.32 11.37
CA VAL A 95 -17.11 -7.82 10.02
C VAL A 95 -18.38 -8.45 9.46
N GLN A 96 -18.52 -9.78 9.53
CA GLN A 96 -19.71 -10.48 9.04
C GLN A 96 -20.98 -10.03 9.78
N ASN A 97 -20.89 -9.86 11.10
CA ASN A 97 -22.03 -9.39 11.90
C ASN A 97 -22.47 -7.98 11.48
N VAL A 98 -21.54 -7.03 11.37
CA VAL A 98 -21.87 -5.65 10.94
C VAL A 98 -22.48 -5.64 9.54
N LEU A 99 -21.91 -6.37 8.59
CA LEU A 99 -22.45 -6.45 7.23
C LEU A 99 -23.87 -7.06 7.20
N SER A 100 -24.10 -8.09 8.03
CA SER A 100 -25.42 -8.75 8.14
C SER A 100 -26.45 -7.85 8.80
N GLU A 101 -26.12 -7.19 9.91
CA GLU A 101 -26.99 -6.25 10.62
C GLU A 101 -27.40 -5.07 9.72
N LYS A 102 -26.46 -4.58 8.91
CA LYS A 102 -26.69 -3.49 7.95
C LYS A 102 -27.33 -3.96 6.64
N GLN A 103 -27.46 -5.27 6.42
CA GLN A 103 -27.96 -5.89 5.18
C GLN A 103 -27.21 -5.37 3.94
N LYS A 104 -25.88 -5.25 4.04
CA LYS A 104 -25.01 -4.73 2.99
C LYS A 104 -24.21 -5.86 2.36
N GLU A 105 -24.24 -5.95 1.03
CA GLU A 105 -23.24 -6.70 0.27
C GLU A 105 -22.25 -5.70 -0.34
N LEU A 106 -21.01 -5.73 0.15
CA LEU A 106 -19.92 -4.88 -0.32
C LEU A 106 -18.83 -5.70 -0.98
N ASN A 107 -18.13 -5.08 -1.93
CA ASN A 107 -16.87 -5.59 -2.49
C ASN A 107 -15.73 -4.77 -1.89
N PHE A 108 -14.64 -5.43 -1.50
CA PHE A 108 -13.49 -4.75 -0.91
C PHE A 108 -12.28 -4.87 -1.84
N VAL A 109 -11.81 -3.73 -2.37
CA VAL A 109 -10.63 -3.69 -3.23
C VAL A 109 -9.46 -3.13 -2.41
N LEU A 110 -8.48 -3.97 -2.14
CA LEU A 110 -7.27 -3.60 -1.42
C LEU A 110 -6.20 -3.21 -2.44
N VAL A 111 -5.85 -1.92 -2.48
CA VAL A 111 -4.85 -1.41 -3.41
C VAL A 111 -3.51 -1.32 -2.67
N ASP A 112 -2.53 -2.14 -3.06
CA ASP A 112 -1.25 -2.29 -2.36
C ASP A 112 -0.09 -1.87 -3.29
N GLY A 113 0.66 -0.83 -2.90
CA GLY A 113 1.73 -0.26 -3.72
C GLY A 113 2.50 0.86 -3.01
N PHE A 114 3.73 1.09 -3.45
CA PHE A 114 4.64 2.07 -2.85
C PHE A 114 4.55 3.48 -3.47
N LEU A 115 3.87 3.62 -4.61
CA LEU A 115 3.70 4.87 -5.38
C LEU A 115 2.22 5.24 -5.58
N LEU A 116 1.32 4.86 -4.68
CA LEU A 116 -0.11 5.12 -4.87
C LEU A 116 -0.44 6.62 -4.77
N TYR A 117 0.14 7.30 -3.76
CA TYR A 117 -0.24 8.65 -3.38
C TYR A 117 0.45 9.78 -4.16
N ILE A 118 1.16 9.45 -5.24
CA ILE A 118 1.73 10.45 -6.16
C ILE A 118 0.84 10.68 -7.39
N ASN A 119 -0.16 9.81 -7.61
CA ASN A 119 -1.03 9.87 -8.76
C ASN A 119 -2.46 10.21 -8.32
N SER A 120 -2.96 11.39 -8.68
CA SER A 120 -4.29 11.84 -8.26
C SER A 120 -5.41 10.93 -8.74
N ASP A 121 -5.26 10.29 -9.89
CA ASP A 121 -6.30 9.43 -10.45
C ASP A 121 -6.37 8.08 -9.73
N VAL A 122 -5.29 7.67 -9.04
CA VAL A 122 -5.36 6.59 -8.05
C VAL A 122 -6.08 7.08 -6.79
N VAL A 123 -5.67 8.22 -6.24
CA VAL A 123 -6.16 8.71 -4.94
C VAL A 123 -7.67 9.00 -4.93
N LYS A 124 -8.24 9.44 -6.06
CA LYS A 124 -9.69 9.70 -6.22
C LYS A 124 -10.54 8.44 -6.06
N GLU A 125 -9.98 7.28 -6.37
CA GLU A 125 -10.70 6.00 -6.36
C GLU A 125 -10.58 5.27 -5.00
N LEU A 126 -9.90 5.87 -4.01
CA LEU A 126 -9.67 5.26 -2.70
C LEU A 126 -10.60 5.85 -1.64
N ASP A 127 -11.46 5.04 -1.03
CA ASP A 127 -12.30 5.44 0.10
C ASP A 127 -11.49 5.65 1.39
N ILE A 128 -10.48 4.80 1.62
CA ILE A 128 -9.62 4.82 2.80
C ILE A 128 -8.17 4.76 2.34
N LYS A 129 -7.33 5.62 2.90
CA LYS A 129 -5.93 5.81 2.51
C LYS A 129 -5.04 5.49 3.70
N LEU A 130 -4.13 4.53 3.53
CA LEU A 130 -3.21 4.06 4.55
C LEU A 130 -1.76 4.21 4.08
N PHE A 131 -0.90 4.81 4.89
CA PHE A 131 0.53 4.90 4.65
C PHE A 131 1.29 4.14 5.73
N LEU A 132 2.03 3.09 5.35
CA LEU A 132 2.86 2.34 6.27
C LEU A 132 4.23 3.02 6.40
N GLU A 133 4.57 3.45 7.61
CA GLU A 133 5.85 4.10 7.90
C GLU A 133 6.72 3.22 8.79
N ALA A 134 8.04 3.26 8.59
CA ALA A 134 9.01 2.67 9.50
C ALA A 134 10.35 3.41 9.37
N ASP A 135 11.14 3.31 10.43
CA ASP A 135 12.45 3.93 10.55
C ASP A 135 13.40 3.40 9.47
N TYR A 136 14.27 4.29 9.00
CA TYR A 136 15.29 4.00 8.00
C TYR A 136 16.06 2.70 8.28
N ASP A 137 16.57 2.51 9.50
CA ASP A 137 17.38 1.34 9.86
C ASP A 137 16.57 0.04 9.81
N ILE A 138 15.28 0.10 10.14
CA ILE A 138 14.38 -1.05 10.07
C ILE A 138 14.11 -1.42 8.60
N LEU A 139 13.79 -0.43 7.78
CA LEU A 139 13.55 -0.62 6.35
C LEU A 139 14.80 -1.14 5.63
N LYS A 140 15.98 -0.60 5.95
CA LYS A 140 17.27 -1.07 5.43
C LYS A 140 17.50 -2.54 5.74
N LYS A 141 17.39 -2.92 7.02
CA LYS A 141 17.54 -4.32 7.46
C LYS A 141 16.56 -5.25 6.74
N ARG A 142 15.29 -4.85 6.58
CA ARG A 142 14.29 -5.64 5.86
C ARG A 142 14.64 -5.78 4.38
N ARG A 143 14.99 -4.70 3.69
CA ARG A 143 15.37 -4.73 2.26
C ARG A 143 16.59 -5.61 2.05
N GLU A 144 17.65 -5.44 2.85
CA GLU A 144 18.89 -6.21 2.71
C GLU A 144 18.68 -7.69 3.03
N TYR A 145 17.85 -8.01 4.04
CA TYR A 145 17.46 -9.39 4.32
C TYR A 145 16.71 -10.01 3.15
N ILE A 146 15.74 -9.27 2.60
CA ILE A 146 14.91 -9.76 1.50
C ILE A 146 15.77 -9.85 0.24
N TYR A 147 16.35 -8.77 -0.28
CA TYR A 147 16.95 -8.64 -1.61
C TYR A 147 18.48 -8.72 -1.67
N GLY A 148 19.18 -8.72 -0.53
CA GLY A 148 20.66 -8.73 -0.49
C GLY A 148 21.29 -10.10 -0.77
N ARG A 149 20.49 -11.15 -0.96
CA ARG A 149 20.98 -12.50 -1.29
C ARG A 149 20.22 -13.12 -2.46
N LYS A 150 20.94 -13.89 -3.28
CA LYS A 150 20.35 -14.68 -4.35
C LYS A 150 19.60 -15.86 -3.75
N ILE A 151 18.32 -15.97 -4.06
CA ILE A 151 17.46 -17.11 -3.71
C ILE A 151 16.92 -17.74 -5.00
N LEU A 152 16.57 -19.03 -4.94
CA LEU A 152 16.02 -19.75 -6.09
C LEU A 152 14.72 -19.06 -6.56
N GLY A 153 14.60 -18.81 -7.86
CA GLY A 153 13.42 -18.18 -8.45
C GLY A 153 13.44 -16.65 -8.47
N ARG A 154 14.35 -15.97 -7.74
CA ARG A 154 14.46 -14.50 -7.81
C ARG A 154 15.38 -14.06 -8.93
N ARG A 155 14.88 -13.14 -9.77
CA ARG A 155 15.58 -12.58 -10.94
C ARG A 155 16.51 -11.40 -10.63
N TRP A 156 16.40 -10.82 -9.43
CA TRP A 156 17.14 -9.65 -8.99
C TRP A 156 17.77 -9.85 -7.62
N VAL A 157 18.97 -9.29 -7.42
CA VAL A 157 19.65 -9.19 -6.13
C VAL A 157 20.19 -7.76 -6.05
N ASP A 158 19.90 -7.08 -4.96
CA ASP A 158 20.36 -5.72 -4.76
C ASP A 158 21.89 -5.69 -4.73
N PRO A 159 22.56 -4.82 -5.51
CA PRO A 159 23.99 -4.61 -5.38
C PRO A 159 24.35 -3.97 -4.02
N PRO A 160 25.63 -4.03 -3.60
CA PRO A 160 26.06 -3.42 -2.34
C PRO A 160 25.63 -1.94 -2.23
N ASN A 161 25.07 -1.57 -1.08
CA ASN A 161 24.56 -0.22 -0.77
C ASN A 161 23.40 0.27 -1.66
N TYR A 162 22.67 -0.62 -2.35
CA TYR A 162 21.53 -0.23 -3.19
C TYR A 162 20.42 0.47 -2.40
N PHE A 163 20.17 0.05 -1.16
CA PHE A 163 19.18 0.71 -0.31
C PHE A 163 19.52 2.20 -0.09
N ASP A 164 20.76 2.47 0.28
CA ASP A 164 21.23 3.83 0.60
C ASP A 164 21.33 4.72 -0.64
N LYS A 165 21.72 4.12 -1.78
CA LYS A 165 22.01 4.86 -3.00
C LYS A 165 20.81 5.01 -3.93
N MET A 166 19.83 4.10 -3.85
CA MET A 166 18.68 4.07 -4.76
C MET A 166 17.36 4.08 -4.00
N VAL A 167 17.08 3.06 -3.17
CA VAL A 167 15.75 2.85 -2.59
C VAL A 167 15.35 4.03 -1.70
N TRP A 168 16.18 4.36 -0.71
CA TRP A 168 15.86 5.39 0.27
C TRP A 168 15.77 6.81 -0.34
N PRO A 169 16.73 7.26 -1.17
CA PRO A 169 16.62 8.56 -1.84
C PRO A 169 15.36 8.68 -2.71
N ASN A 170 14.99 7.64 -3.47
CA ASN A 170 13.78 7.67 -4.26
C ASN A 170 12.52 7.65 -3.38
N TYR A 171 12.46 6.78 -2.36
CA TYR A 171 11.36 6.74 -1.40
C TYR A 171 11.09 8.11 -0.77
N TYR A 172 12.12 8.76 -0.21
CA TYR A 172 11.98 10.05 0.44
C TYR A 172 11.60 11.15 -0.56
N LYS A 173 12.26 11.19 -1.73
CA LYS A 173 11.95 12.18 -2.78
C LYS A 173 10.47 12.10 -3.21
N ILE A 174 9.97 10.89 -3.41
CA ILE A 174 8.62 10.63 -3.93
C ILE A 174 7.56 10.87 -2.86
N ASN A 175 7.83 10.55 -1.60
CA ASN A 175 6.87 10.64 -0.50
C ASN A 175 7.05 11.88 0.38
N ARG A 176 7.90 12.84 -0.03
CA ARG A 176 8.14 14.09 0.71
C ARG A 176 6.85 14.81 1.11
N HIS A 177 5.85 14.84 0.24
CA HIS A 177 4.55 15.48 0.48
C HIS A 177 3.73 14.80 1.60
N ILE A 178 4.11 13.60 2.00
CA ILE A 178 3.53 12.86 3.14
C ILE A 178 4.47 12.97 4.35
N ILE A 179 5.77 12.71 4.16
CA ILE A 179 6.77 12.61 5.24
C ILE A 179 7.05 13.98 5.89
N ASP A 180 7.17 15.04 5.07
CA ASP A 180 7.45 16.39 5.56
C ASP A 180 6.15 17.16 5.87
N ARG A 181 4.99 16.48 5.89
CA ARG A 181 3.70 17.13 6.15
C ARG A 181 3.66 17.63 7.60
N PRO A 182 3.34 18.91 7.85
CA PRO A 182 3.17 19.38 9.22
C PRO A 182 2.02 18.61 9.88
N GLU A 183 2.21 18.17 11.12
CA GLU A 183 1.11 17.73 11.96
C GLU A 183 0.12 18.89 12.03
N LEU A 184 -1.07 18.70 11.45
CA LEU A 184 -2.13 19.70 11.58
C LEU A 184 -2.53 19.71 13.05
N GLU A 185 -2.03 20.67 13.82
CA GLU A 185 -2.71 21.07 15.05
C GLU A 185 -4.14 21.49 14.65
N GLU A 186 -5.14 21.05 15.40
CA GLU A 186 -6.54 21.47 15.20
C GLU A 186 -6.65 22.98 15.46
N ASP A 187 -6.30 23.78 14.45
CA ASP A 187 -6.35 25.22 14.53
C ASP A 187 -7.81 25.64 14.36
N ASN A 188 -8.46 25.97 15.49
CA ASN A 188 -9.81 26.53 15.57
C ASN A 188 -9.94 27.96 14.96
N ASN A 189 -9.03 28.36 14.07
CA ASN A 189 -9.03 29.67 13.45
C ASN A 189 -9.27 29.58 11.94
N ASN A 190 -10.46 30.02 11.55
CA ASN A 190 -10.93 30.25 10.18
C ASN A 190 -10.07 31.28 9.43
N ASN A 191 -8.87 30.89 8.99
CA ASN A 191 -8.16 31.61 7.93
C ASN A 191 -7.54 30.61 6.95
N VAL A 192 -8.35 30.27 5.95
CA VAL A 192 -7.94 29.40 4.83
C VAL A 192 -6.94 30.17 3.97
N ASN A 193 -5.65 29.85 4.11
CA ASN A 193 -4.65 30.20 3.11
C ASN A 193 -4.85 29.26 1.90
N VAL A 194 -5.51 29.79 0.87
CA VAL A 194 -5.74 29.13 -0.42
C VAL A 194 -4.43 29.13 -1.20
N ASN A 195 -3.61 28.09 -1.00
CA ASN A 195 -2.62 27.59 -1.97
C ASN A 195 -2.09 26.21 -1.54
N VAL A 196 -2.99 25.33 -1.09
CA VAL A 196 -2.69 23.92 -0.86
C VAL A 196 -2.76 23.22 -2.21
N ASN A 197 -1.67 22.57 -2.64
CA ASN A 197 -1.66 21.81 -3.90
C ASN A 197 -2.84 20.82 -3.92
N ASN A 198 -3.51 20.65 -5.06
CA ASN A 198 -4.70 19.78 -5.15
C ASN A 198 -4.52 18.38 -4.55
N ASN A 199 -3.31 17.80 -4.65
CA ASN A 199 -2.99 16.50 -4.05
C ASN A 199 -2.89 16.52 -2.51
N GLU A 200 -2.43 17.61 -1.90
CA GLU A 200 -2.31 17.73 -0.44
C GLU A 200 -3.70 17.73 0.23
N ASN A 201 -4.68 18.39 -0.39
CA ASN A 201 -6.07 18.36 0.09
C ASN A 201 -6.70 16.95 -0.04
N MET A 202 -6.35 16.20 -1.10
CA MET A 202 -6.84 14.84 -1.32
C MET A 202 -6.28 13.80 -0.35
N LEU A 203 -5.16 14.11 0.31
CA LEU A 203 -4.55 13.25 1.31
C LEU A 203 -4.85 13.73 2.73
N LYS A 204 -5.80 14.66 2.92
CA LYS A 204 -6.08 15.24 4.25
C LYS A 204 -6.46 14.19 5.30
N ASP A 205 -7.10 13.12 4.86
CA ASP A 205 -7.61 11.96 5.60
C ASP A 205 -6.66 10.74 5.54
N LEU A 206 -5.44 10.91 5.03
CA LEU A 206 -4.43 9.86 5.00
C LEU A 206 -4.08 9.41 6.41
N ILE A 207 -4.20 8.10 6.66
CA ILE A 207 -3.87 7.47 7.94
C ILE A 207 -2.44 6.95 7.88
N ILE A 208 -1.58 7.44 8.75
CA ILE A 208 -0.21 6.94 8.92
C ILE A 208 -0.20 5.82 9.96
N LEU A 209 0.36 4.68 9.60
CA LEU A 209 0.47 3.48 10.43
C LEU A 209 1.94 3.13 10.61
N GLU A 210 2.42 3.26 11.85
CA GLU A 210 3.77 2.83 12.20
C GLU A 210 3.91 1.31 12.07
N SER A 211 5.04 0.87 11.52
CA SER A 211 5.32 -0.52 11.16
C SER A 211 6.72 -0.98 11.56
N ASN A 212 7.34 -0.35 12.56
CA ASN A 212 8.71 -0.68 12.99
C ASN A 212 8.84 -2.10 13.53
N SER A 213 7.76 -2.65 14.13
CA SER A 213 7.78 -3.99 14.71
C SER A 213 6.61 -4.87 14.26
N LEU A 214 6.80 -6.18 14.38
CA LEU A 214 5.73 -7.15 14.17
C LEU A 214 4.58 -6.99 15.17
N SER A 215 4.85 -6.51 16.38
CA SER A 215 3.81 -6.25 17.39
C SER A 215 2.87 -5.12 17.01
N ARG A 216 3.22 -4.28 16.03
CA ARG A 216 2.30 -3.30 15.44
C ARG A 216 1.34 -3.92 14.44
N LEU A 217 1.66 -5.05 13.81
CA LEU A 217 0.83 -5.64 12.76
C LEU A 217 -0.58 -5.98 13.24
N SER A 218 -0.72 -6.66 14.39
CA SER A 218 -2.03 -6.98 14.96
C SER A 218 -2.85 -5.73 15.27
N ARG A 219 -2.22 -4.73 15.89
CA ARG A 219 -2.86 -3.44 16.20
C ARG A 219 -3.31 -2.71 14.92
N ASN A 220 -2.48 -2.72 13.89
CA ASN A 220 -2.79 -2.09 12.61
C ASN A 220 -3.96 -2.82 11.91
N ILE A 221 -4.01 -4.16 11.97
CA ILE A 221 -5.14 -4.94 11.47
C ILE A 221 -6.44 -4.53 12.19
N GLU A 222 -6.46 -4.54 13.52
CA GLU A 222 -7.64 -4.14 14.30
C GLU A 222 -8.08 -2.71 14.01
N PHE A 223 -7.12 -1.78 13.98
CA PHE A 223 -7.36 -0.38 13.71
C PHE A 223 -7.96 -0.16 12.32
N VAL A 224 -7.39 -0.78 11.29
CA VAL A 224 -7.88 -0.67 9.91
C VAL A 224 -9.25 -1.29 9.77
N VAL A 225 -9.49 -2.47 10.35
CA VAL A 225 -10.81 -3.10 10.34
C VAL A 225 -11.85 -2.21 11.00
N LYS A 226 -11.56 -1.66 12.18
CA LYS A 226 -12.46 -0.73 12.87
C LYS A 226 -12.73 0.52 12.04
N THR A 227 -11.71 1.08 11.39
CA THR A 227 -11.84 2.24 10.51
C THR A 227 -12.79 1.95 9.35
N ILE A 228 -12.60 0.82 8.66
CA ILE A 228 -13.49 0.39 7.58
C ILE A 228 -14.92 0.17 8.08
N LEU A 229 -15.11 -0.50 9.22
CA LEU A 229 -16.45 -0.73 9.75
C LEU A 229 -17.18 0.57 10.11
N ASN A 230 -16.46 1.61 10.54
CA ASN A 230 -17.05 2.91 10.85
C ASN A 230 -17.51 3.67 9.60
N THR A 231 -17.00 3.36 8.40
CA THR A 231 -17.47 3.99 7.15
C THR A 231 -18.72 3.31 6.59
N ILE A 232 -19.02 2.10 7.05
CA ILE A 232 -20.21 1.34 6.64
C ILE A 232 -21.42 1.85 7.42
N GLN A 233 -22.14 2.79 6.83
CA GLN A 233 -23.41 3.32 7.35
C GLN A 233 -24.56 2.32 7.27
#